data_AF-A0A0H1R2X8-F1
#
_entry.id   AF-A0A0H1R2X8-F1
#
_cell.length_a   1.000
_cell.length_b   1.000
_cell.length_c   1.000
_cell.angle_alpha   90.00
_cell.angle_beta   90.00
_cell.angle_gamma   90.00
#
_symmetry.space_group_name_H-M   'P 1'
#
loop_
_entity.id
_entity.type
_entity.pdbx_description
1 polymer ?
#
loop_
_entity_poly.entity_id
_entity_poly.type
_entity_poly.pdbx_seq_one_letter_code
_entity_poly.pdbx_strand_id
1 'polypeptide(L)' 'QFAISIIGVLVFTGLTAYDTQAIKEQYAGGFGHEANGKMAVFGALSLYLNFVNLFQLLLSLTGQREE' A
#
# COMPACT_ATOMS: atom_id res chain seq x y z
N GLN A 1 14.22 19.27 0.12
CA GLN A 1 13.30 18.35 -0.57
C GLN A 1 13.61 16.89 -0.27
N PHE A 2 14.86 16.41 -0.40
CA PHE A 2 15.25 15.01 -0.15
C PHE A 2 14.79 14.42 1.20
N ALA A 3 15.01 15.12 2.31
CA ALA A 3 14.57 14.65 3.64
C ALA A 3 13.04 14.51 3.77
N ILE A 4 12.29 15.39 3.11
CA ILE A 4 10.81 15.33 3.07
C ILE A 4 10.38 14.11 2.25
N SER A 5 11.05 13.83 1.13
CA SER A 5 10.79 12.64 0.31
C SER A 5 11.06 11.34 1.06
N ILE A 6 12.14 11.26 1.85
CA ILE A 6 12.44 10.09 2.70
C ILE A 6 11.35 9.86 3.76
N ILE A 7 10.95 10.92 4.46
CA ILE A 7 9.88 10.84 5.48
C ILE A 7 8.58 10.36 4.82
N GLY A 8 8.25 10.90 3.65
CA GLY A 8 7.09 10.49 2.86
C GLY A 8 7.09 8.99 2.55
N VAL A 9 8.22 8.45 2.06
CA VAL A 9 8.38 7.02 1.78
C VAL A 9 8.23 6.17 3.05
N LEU A 10 8.87 6.55 4.16
CA LEU A 10 8.81 5.78 5.42
C LEU A 10 7.39 5.72 5.98
N VAL A 11 6.68 6.85 6.01
CA VAL A 11 5.29 6.91 6.49
C VAL A 11 4.36 6.08 5.60
N PHE A 12 4.43 6.25 4.29
CA PHE A 12 3.58 5.49 3.37
C PHE A 12 3.88 3.99 3.39
N THR A 13 5.14 3.60 3.59
CA THR A 13 5.53 2.19 3.72
C THR A 13 4.94 1.61 5.00
N GLY A 14 5.01 2.34 6.11
CA GLY A 14 4.38 1.94 7.37
C GLY A 14 2.86 1.79 7.26
N LEU A 15 2.18 2.75 6.63
CA LEU A 15 0.75 2.69 6.37
C LEU A 15 0.37 1.51 5.47
N THR A 16 1.12 1.28 4.38
CA THR A 16 0.89 0.14 3.48
C THR A 16 1.08 -1.20 4.20
N ALA A 17 2.06 -1.30 5.10
CA ALA A 17 2.28 -2.50 5.90
C ALA A 17 1.11 -2.75 6.87
N TYR A 18 0.55 -1.69 7.47
CA TYR A 18 -0.66 -1.79 8.28
C TYR A 18 -1.86 -2.26 7.47
N ASP A 19 -2.10 -1.68 6.29
CA ASP A 19 -3.21 -2.06 5.41
C ASP A 19 -3.11 -3.54 4.99
N THR A 20 -1.90 -4.04 4.76
CA THR A 20 -1.66 -5.46 4.44
C THR A 20 -2.12 -6.38 5.57
N GLN A 21 -1.87 -5.99 6.83
CA GLN A 21 -2.31 -6.77 7.98
C GLN A 21 -3.83 -6.67 8.18
N ALA A 22 -4.41 -5.48 7.98
CA ALA A 22 -5.86 -5.29 8.07
C ALA A 22 -6.62 -6.13 7.03
N ILE A 23 -6.12 -6.18 5.79
CA ILE A 23 -6.66 -7.04 4.72
C ILE A 23 -6.61 -8.51 5.14
N LYS A 24 -5.49 -8.97 5.72
CA LYS A 24 -5.34 -10.34 6.22
C LYS A 24 -6.34 -10.68 7.32
N GLU A 25 -6.55 -9.77 8.27
CA GLU A 25 -7.48 -9.95 9.38
C GLU A 25 -8.94 -10.00 8.91
N GLN A 26 -9.31 -9.22 7.88
CA GLN A 26 -10.64 -9.28 7.26
C GLN A 26 -10.97 -10.66 6.68
N TYR A 27 -10.00 -11.38 6.08
CA TYR A 27 -10.24 -12.76 5.60
C TYR A 27 -10.41 -13.76 6.74
N ALA A 28 -9.86 -13.50 7.93
CA ALA A 28 -9.95 -14.41 9.06
C ALA A 28 -11.37 -14.46 9.67
N GLY A 29 -12.22 -13.47 9.38
CA GLY A 29 -13.58 -13.34 9.92
C GLY A 29 -14.59 -14.39 9.43
N GLY A 30 -14.23 -15.26 8.49
CA GLY A 30 -15.06 -16.42 8.12
C GLY A 30 -16.40 -16.06 7.46
N PHE A 31 -16.42 -15.03 6.61
CA PHE A 31 -17.61 -14.72 5.82
C PHE A 31 -17.84 -15.83 4.77
N GLY A 32 -19.08 -16.01 4.30
CA GLY A 32 -19.39 -17.05 3.29
C GLY A 32 -18.57 -16.91 1.99
N HIS A 33 -18.55 -17.96 1.16
CA HIS A 33 -17.67 -18.06 -0.02
C HIS A 33 -17.78 -16.85 -0.98
N GLU A 34 -18.99 -16.33 -1.20
CA GLU A 34 -19.21 -15.15 -2.05
C GLU A 34 -18.61 -13.86 -1.45
N ALA A 35 -18.74 -13.66 -0.14
CA ALA A 35 -18.19 -12.51 0.56
C ALA A 35 -16.65 -12.56 0.56
N ASN A 36 -16.06 -13.75 0.74
CA ASN A 36 -14.61 -13.96 0.66
C ASN A 36 -14.05 -13.64 -0.73
N GLY A 37 -14.75 -14.03 -1.79
CA GLY A 37 -14.34 -13.69 -3.16
C GLY A 37 -14.37 -12.17 -3.43
N LYS A 38 -15.41 -11.48 -2.96
CA LYS A 38 -15.48 -10.00 -3.07
C LYS A 38 -14.37 -9.32 -2.27
N MET A 39 -14.14 -9.75 -1.03
CA MET A 39 -13.03 -9.25 -0.22
C MET A 39 -11.67 -9.53 -0.87
N ALA A 40 -11.48 -10.68 -1.53
CA ALA A 40 -10.28 -11.02 -2.32
C ALA A 40 -9.93 -9.91 -3.33
N VAL A 41 -10.94 -9.52 -4.11
CA VAL A 41 -10.78 -8.49 -5.15
C VAL A 41 -10.51 -7.12 -4.54
N PHE A 42 -11.25 -6.72 -3.50
CA PHE A 42 -11.05 -5.42 -2.86
C PHE A 42 -9.69 -5.31 -2.15
N GLY A 43 -9.25 -6.36 -1.45
CA GLY A 43 -7.93 -6.43 -0.84
C GLY A 43 -6.82 -6.34 -1.89
N ALA A 44 -6.93 -7.09 -2.99
CA ALA A 44 -5.97 -7.03 -4.08
C ALA A 44 -5.91 -5.63 -4.75
N LEU A 45 -7.07 -5.00 -4.96
CA LEU A 45 -7.14 -3.63 -5.50
C LEU A 45 -6.47 -2.61 -4.56
N SER A 46 -6.73 -2.71 -3.25
CA SER A 46 -6.11 -1.84 -2.25
C SER A 46 -4.59 -1.99 -2.25
N LEU A 47 -4.07 -3.23 -2.27
CA LEU A 47 -2.63 -3.48 -2.37
C LEU A 47 -2.01 -2.93 -3.66
N TYR A 48 -2.74 -3.02 -4.78
CA TYR A 48 -2.29 -2.44 -6.05
C TYR A 48 -2.16 -0.91 -5.97
N LEU A 49 -3.14 -0.22 -5.38
CA LEU A 49 -3.09 1.23 -5.21
C LEU A 49 -1.95 1.65 -4.26
N ASN A 50 -1.75 0.92 -3.17
CA ASN A 50 -0.63 1.14 -2.25
C ASN A 50 0.72 0.95 -2.95
N PHE A 51 0.84 -0.07 -3.80
CA PHE A 51 2.04 -0.29 -4.62
C PHE A 51 2.29 0.89 -5.57
N VAL A 52 1.28 1.38 -6.29
CA VAL A 52 1.42 2.53 -7.20
C VAL A 52 1.88 3.78 -6.45
N ASN A 53 1.29 4.07 -5.28
CA ASN A 53 1.68 5.22 -4.46
C ASN A 53 3.12 5.11 -3.97
N LEU A 54 3.52 3.95 -3.43
CA LEU A 54 4.89 3.71 -3.01
C LEU A 54 5.86 3.81 -4.19
N PHE A 55 5.50 3.27 -5.35
CA PHE A 55 6.32 3.35 -6.55
C PHE A 55 6.53 4.80 -6.99
N GLN A 56 5.49 5.64 -6.99
CA GLN A 56 5.60 7.07 -7.31
C GLN A 56 6.50 7.81 -6.31
N LEU A 57 6.39 7.51 -5.01
CA LEU A 57 7.26 8.10 -3.98
C LEU A 57 8.72 7.69 -4.18
N LEU A 58 8.97 6.43 -4.52
CA LEU A 58 10.31 5.92 -4.84
C LEU A 58 10.87 6.57 -6.11
N LEU A 59 10.05 6.76 -7.15
CA LEU A 59 10.44 7.50 -8.35
C LEU A 59 10.76 8.97 -8.03
N SER A 60 9.99 9.62 -7.15
CA SER A 60 10.29 10.99 -6.72
C SER A 60 11.58 11.07 -5.89
N LEU A 61 11.84 10.07 -5.03
CA LEU A 61 13.05 10.00 -4.21
C LEU A 61 14.31 9.69 -5.05
N THR A 62 14.20 8.77 -6.00
CA THR A 62 15.33 8.29 -6.82
C THR A 62 15.54 9.10 -8.10
N GLY A 63 14.48 9.73 -8.60
CA GLY A 63 14.47 10.60 -9.78
C GLY A 63 14.77 12.07 -9.48
N GLN A 64 15.10 12.43 -8.23
CA GLN A 64 15.80 13.69 -7.93
C GLN A 64 17.21 13.65 -8.55
N ARG A 65 17.27 13.88 -9.86
CA ARG A 65 18.48 14.16 -10.62
C ARG A 65 18.30 15.51 -11.33
N GLU A 66 19.23 16.40 -11.03
CA GLU A 66 19.57 17.68 -11.69
C GLU A 66 18.65 18.87 -11.36
N GLU A 67 19.08 19.67 -10.37
CA GLU A 67 19.14 21.13 -10.55
C GLU A 67 20.56 21.51 -10.98
#